data_AF-A0A2R6J221-F1
#
_entry.id   AF-A0A2R6J221-F1
#
_cell.length_a   1.000
_cell.length_b   1.000
_cell.length_c   1.000
_cell.angle_alpha   90.00
_cell.angle_beta   90.00
_cell.angle_gamma   90.00
#
_symmetry.space_group_name_H-M   'P 1'
#
loop_
_entity.id
_entity.type
_entity.pdbx_description
1 polymer ?
#
loop_
_entity_poly.entity_id
_entity_poly.type
_entity_poly.pdbx_seq_one_letter_code
_entity_poly.pdbx_strand_id
1 'polypeptide(L)'
;MEWHCPDCGRTHDEPPEQCVCGSANVEPAAGDEGRYSLLGVRRRLLSPSDADRSLIREEPYVTLLFRTLVALTLLALLAVVVFVLALVLV
;
A
#
# COMPACT_ATOMS: atom_id res chain seq x y z
N MET A 1 11.31 13.51 0.02
CA MET A 1 11.26 12.32 -0.85
C MET A 1 12.28 12.59 -1.93
N GLU A 2 13.36 11.81 -1.98
CA GLU A 2 14.50 12.09 -2.86
C GLU A 2 14.27 11.49 -4.25
N TRP A 3 14.73 12.18 -5.29
CA TRP A 3 14.66 11.80 -6.70
C TRP A 3 16.08 11.59 -7.25
N HIS A 4 16.24 10.71 -8.22
CA HIS A 4 17.50 10.26 -8.79
C HIS A 4 17.42 10.23 -10.31
N CYS A 5 18.47 10.72 -10.95
CA CYS A 5 18.66 10.60 -12.39
C CYS A 5 19.60 9.43 -12.68
N PRO A 6 19.12 8.28 -13.19
CA PRO A 6 19.95 7.09 -13.42
C PRO A 6 21.09 7.35 -14.42
N ASP A 7 20.87 8.26 -15.38
CA ASP A 7 21.86 8.55 -16.43
C ASP A 7 23.07 9.35 -15.94
N CYS A 8 22.93 10.15 -14.89
CA CYS A 8 24.01 10.99 -14.37
C CYS A 8 24.31 10.79 -12.88
N GLY A 9 23.60 9.87 -12.23
CA GLY A 9 23.84 9.47 -10.86
C GLY A 9 23.48 10.54 -9.81
N ARG A 10 22.84 11.65 -10.22
CA ARG A 10 22.54 12.79 -9.34
C ARG A 10 21.24 12.56 -8.59
N THR A 11 21.21 13.01 -7.33
CA THR A 11 20.01 13.05 -6.50
C THR A 11 19.50 14.48 -6.31
N HIS A 12 18.18 14.62 -6.19
CA HIS A 12 17.44 15.88 -6.11
C HIS A 12 16.35 15.79 -5.04
N ASP A 13 16.11 16.89 -4.32
CA ASP A 13 15.07 16.95 -3.28
C ASP A 13 13.64 17.06 -3.85
N GLU A 14 13.51 17.56 -5.08
CA GLU A 14 12.26 17.76 -5.81
C GLU A 14 12.45 17.26 -7.26
N PRO A 15 11.43 16.68 -7.93
CA PRO A 15 11.61 16.11 -9.26
C PRO A 15 11.87 17.20 -10.29
N PRO A 16 13.06 17.23 -10.93
CA PRO A 16 13.33 18.19 -12.00
C PRO A 16 12.60 17.79 -13.29
N GLU A 17 12.21 18.77 -14.12
CA GLU A 17 11.69 18.51 -15.48
C GLU A 17 12.75 17.88 -16.38
N GLN A 18 14.02 18.17 -16.12
CA GLN A 18 15.16 17.64 -16.84
C GLN A 18 16.39 17.54 -15.93
N CYS A 19 17.07 16.40 -15.99
CA CYS A 19 18.35 16.18 -15.33
C CYS A 19 19.44 17.09 -15.94
N VAL A 20 20.49 17.38 -15.17
CA VAL A 20 21.63 18.21 -15.63
C VAL A 20 22.35 17.60 -16.85
N CYS A 21 22.25 16.29 -17.05
CA CYS A 21 22.77 15.60 -18.24
C CYS A 21 21.88 15.73 -19.49
N GLY A 22 20.74 16.42 -19.41
CA GLY A 22 19.76 16.53 -20.49
C GLY A 22 18.75 15.38 -20.56
N SER A 23 18.88 14.36 -19.71
CA SER A 23 17.89 13.29 -19.61
C SER A 23 16.60 13.78 -18.98
N ALA A 24 15.45 13.33 -19.51
CA ALA A 24 14.15 13.50 -18.88
C ALA A 24 13.79 12.31 -17.96
N ASN A 25 14.69 11.33 -17.84
CA ASN A 25 14.47 10.15 -17.01
C ASN A 25 14.85 10.45 -15.56
N VAL A 26 13.83 10.64 -14.71
CA VAL A 26 13.97 10.91 -13.27
C VAL A 26 13.15 9.85 -12.52
N GLU A 27 13.80 9.13 -11.62
CA GLU A 27 13.22 8.05 -10.83
C GLU A 27 13.31 8.39 -9.33
N PRO A 28 12.40 7.93 -8.47
CA PRO A 28 12.52 8.15 -7.02
C PRO A 28 13.76 7.44 -6.45
N ALA A 29 14.62 8.16 -5.70
CA ALA A 29 15.99 7.77 -5.34
C ALA A 29 16.11 6.58 -4.37
N ALA A 30 15.05 6.20 -3.67
CA ALA A 30 14.94 4.93 -2.97
C ALA A 30 13.52 4.81 -2.41
N GLY A 31 12.80 3.78 -2.86
CA GLY A 31 11.51 3.41 -2.30
C GLY A 31 10.98 2.11 -2.90
N ASP A 32 11.10 1.95 -4.22
CA ASP A 32 10.47 0.82 -4.92
C ASP A 32 11.42 -0.19 -5.57
N GLU A 33 12.68 0.17 -5.86
CA GLU A 33 13.59 -0.73 -6.60
C GLU A 33 14.01 -1.98 -5.79
N GLY A 34 13.88 -1.95 -4.47
CA GLY A 34 14.24 -3.07 -3.61
C GLY A 34 13.05 -3.87 -3.10
N ARG A 35 11.82 -3.37 -3.28
CA ARG A 35 10.64 -3.89 -2.58
C ARG A 35 10.47 -5.37 -2.92
N TYR A 36 10.36 -5.72 -4.19
CA TYR A 36 10.11 -7.10 -4.62
C TYR A 36 11.36 -7.98 -4.72
N SER A 37 12.55 -7.46 -4.37
CA SER A 37 13.79 -8.25 -4.40
C SER A 37 13.87 -9.27 -3.26
N LEU A 38 14.57 -10.40 -3.45
CA LEU A 38 14.77 -11.43 -2.42
C LEU A 38 15.41 -10.87 -1.13
N LEU A 39 16.32 -9.90 -1.27
CA LEU A 39 16.93 -9.20 -0.13
C LEU A 39 15.93 -8.27 0.58
N GLY A 40 15.07 -7.60 -0.17
CA GLY A 40 13.96 -6.79 0.37
C GLY A 40 12.93 -7.64 1.12
N VAL A 41 12.62 -8.84 0.63
CA VAL A 41 11.75 -9.81 1.32
C VAL A 41 12.42 -10.34 2.59
N ARG A 42 13.72 -10.68 2.54
CA ARG A 42 14.47 -11.14 3.72
C ARG A 42 14.51 -10.09 4.83
N ARG A 43 14.74 -8.82 4.52
CA ARG A 43 14.69 -7.74 5.53
C ARG A 43 13.30 -7.65 6.16
N ARG A 44 12.24 -7.63 5.36
CA ARG A 44 10.84 -7.56 5.86
C ARG A 44 10.44 -8.74 6.74
N LEU A 45 10.98 -9.93 6.49
CA LEU A 45 10.73 -11.09 7.35
C LEU A 45 11.50 -11.03 8.68
N LEU A 46 12.65 -10.33 8.72
CA LEU A 46 13.52 -10.26 9.91
C LEU A 46 13.24 -9.03 10.78
N SER A 47 12.67 -7.95 10.24
CA SER A 47 12.20 -6.79 11.00
C SER A 47 10.70 -6.54 10.77
N PRO A 48 9.82 -7.07 11.65
CA PRO A 48 8.38 -6.89 11.55
C PRO A 48 7.91 -5.43 11.61
N SER A 49 8.76 -4.52 12.12
CA SER A 49 8.53 -3.07 12.11
C SER A 49 8.67 -2.45 10.71
N ASP A 50 9.54 -3.02 9.87
CA ASP A 50 9.80 -2.56 8.49
C ASP A 50 9.00 -3.38 7.47
N ALA A 51 8.31 -4.44 7.93
CA ALA A 51 7.23 -5.07 7.19
C ALA A 51 6.11 -4.05 7.04
N ASP A 52 6.22 -3.24 5.99
CA ASP A 52 5.27 -2.27 5.49
C ASP A 52 3.82 -2.69 5.79
N ARG A 53 3.30 -2.20 6.92
CA ARG A 53 1.85 -2.15 7.17
C ARG A 53 1.17 -1.15 6.22
N SER A 54 1.93 -0.53 5.33
CA SER A 54 1.48 0.41 4.29
C SER A 54 0.63 -0.25 3.21
N LEU A 55 0.70 -1.58 3.02
CA LEU A 55 -0.18 -2.32 2.10
C LEU A 55 -1.68 -2.11 2.37
N ILE A 56 -2.05 -1.83 3.61
CA ILE A 56 -3.44 -1.48 3.98
C ILE A 56 -3.67 0.04 3.89
N ARG A 57 -2.61 0.84 3.92
CA ARG A 57 -2.67 2.30 4.11
C ARG A 57 -2.57 3.11 2.82
N GLU A 58 -1.96 2.56 1.78
CA GLU A 58 -1.61 3.34 0.56
C GLU A 58 -2.50 3.06 -0.65
N GLU A 59 -3.31 1.99 -0.64
CA GLU A 59 -4.23 1.72 -1.75
C GLU A 59 -5.69 2.03 -1.39
N PRO A 60 -6.27 3.13 -1.95
CA PRO A 60 -7.64 3.55 -1.62
C PRO A 60 -8.68 2.49 -1.99
N TYR A 61 -8.43 1.72 -3.06
CA TYR A 61 -9.31 0.65 -3.51
C TYR A 61 -9.35 -0.54 -2.54
N VAL A 62 -8.20 -0.95 -1.99
CA VAL A 62 -8.12 -2.05 -1.02
C VAL A 62 -8.83 -1.66 0.28
N THR A 63 -8.64 -0.41 0.73
CA THR A 63 -9.33 0.11 1.91
C THR A 63 -10.85 0.14 1.73
N LEU A 64 -11.33 0.58 0.56
CA LEU A 64 -12.76 0.57 0.24
C LEU A 64 -13.30 -0.85 0.22
N LEU A 65 -12.64 -1.77 -0.48
CA LEU A 65 -13.07 -3.16 -0.58
C LEU A 65 -13.15 -3.84 0.79
N PHE A 66 -12.13 -3.64 1.64
CA PHE A 66 -12.15 -4.14 3.00
C PHE A 66 -13.34 -3.61 3.80
N ARG A 67 -13.59 -2.28 3.75
CA ARG A 67 -14.74 -1.67 4.43
C ARG A 67 -16.07 -2.22 3.92
N THR A 68 -16.20 -2.45 2.62
CA THR A 68 -17.42 -3.04 2.02
C THR A 68 -17.64 -4.46 2.52
N LEU A 69 -16.59 -5.29 2.58
CA LEU A 69 -16.68 -6.65 3.12
C LEU A 69 -17.09 -6.66 4.60
N VAL A 70 -16.52 -5.76 5.40
CA VAL A 70 -16.89 -5.59 6.81
C VAL A 70 -18.35 -5.14 6.95
N ALA A 71 -18.81 -4.20 6.13
CA ALA A 71 -20.21 -3.76 6.15
C ALA A 71 -21.18 -4.89 5.79
N LEU A 72 -20.88 -5.67 4.75
CA LEU A 72 -21.70 -6.80 4.31
C LEU A 72 -21.77 -7.91 5.37
N THR A 73 -20.65 -8.21 6.03
CA THR A 73 -20.63 -9.21 7.10
C THR A 73 -21.45 -8.78 8.31
N LEU A 74 -21.40 -7.50 8.70
CA LEU A 74 -22.26 -6.94 9.76
C LEU A 74 -23.75 -7.00 9.39
N LEU A 75 -24.11 -6.67 8.15
CA LEU A 75 -25.49 -6.76 7.66
C LEU A 75 -26.00 -8.20 7.68
N ALA A 76 -25.18 -9.16 7.27
CA ALA A 76 -25.53 -10.58 7.32
C ALA A 76 -25.74 -11.06 8.76
N LEU A 77 -24.85 -10.68 9.68
CA LEU A 77 -25.01 -10.97 11.11
C LEU A 77 -26.30 -10.38 11.68
N LEU A 78 -26.60 -9.13 11.36
CA LEU A 78 -27.83 -8.46 11.78
C LEU A 78 -29.07 -9.20 11.26
N ALA A 79 -29.07 -9.59 9.98
CA ALA A 79 -30.17 -10.34 9.37
C ALA A 79 -30.39 -11.69 10.06
N VAL A 80 -29.31 -12.41 10.40
CA VAL A 80 -29.38 -13.66 11.16
C VAL A 80 -29.99 -13.44 12.54
N VAL A 81 -29.55 -12.41 13.26
CA VAL A 81 -30.10 -12.07 14.59
C VAL A 81 -31.59 -11.77 14.50
N VAL A 82 -32.01 -10.95 13.54
CA VAL A 82 -33.43 -10.61 13.32
C VAL A 82 -34.24 -11.86 13.00
N PHE A 83 -33.73 -12.74 12.13
CA PHE A 83 -34.39 -13.99 11.77
C PHE A 83 -34.57 -14.92 12.97
N VAL A 84 -33.53 -15.08 13.80
CA VAL A 84 -33.60 -15.89 15.02
C VAL A 84 -34.61 -15.30 16.00
N LEU A 85 -34.58 -13.98 16.22
CA LEU A 85 -35.55 -13.31 17.10
C LEU A 85 -36.98 -13.50 16.62
N ALA A 86 -37.23 -13.33 15.32
CA ALA A 86 -38.54 -13.54 14.72
C ALA A 86 -39.04 -14.98 14.91
N LEU A 87 -38.15 -15.97 14.85
CA LEU A 87 -38.49 -17.38 15.02
C LEU A 87 -38.76 -17.76 16.48
N VAL A 88 -38.14 -17.06 17.45
CA VAL A 88 -38.34 -17.29 18.89
C VAL A 88 -39.60 -16.59 19.42
N LEU A 89 -40.02 -15.50 18.77
CA LEU A 89 -41.21 -14.71 19.15
C LEU A 89 -42.53 -15.26 18.59
N VAL A 90 -42.49 -16.23 17.67
CA VAL A 90 -43.64 -16.91 17.07
C VAL A 90 -43.84 -18.26 17.74
#